data_AF-A0A1T4QAJ2-F1
#
_entry.id   AF-A0A1T4QAJ2-F1
#
_cell.length_a   1.000
_cell.length_b   1.000
_cell.length_c   1.000
_cell.angle_alpha   90.00
_cell.angle_beta   90.00
_cell.angle_gamma   90.00
#
_symmetry.space_group_name_H-M   'P 1'
#
loop_
_entity.id
_entity.type
_entity.pdbx_description
1 polymer ?
#
loop_
_entity_poly.entity_id
_entity_poly.type
_entity_poly.pdbx_seq_one_letter_code
_entity_poly.pdbx_strand_id
1 'polypeptide(L)'
;MLSSTQHNNKDDSMHQPDILATIRSFTAIEQALDYFDIGYDSQFININRIQLIKRFNGYLIIEKPNDWFAARRALKNAYCRVQRSQLDKTTSRACRGCTSCQRR
;
A
#
# COMPACT_ATOMS: atom_id res chain seq x y z
N MET A 1 -24.94 36.90 -35.95
CA MET A 1 -24.82 36.58 -34.51
C MET A 1 -24.77 35.06 -34.41
N LEU A 2 -23.57 34.50 -34.24
CA LEU A 2 -23.35 33.06 -34.35
C LEU A 2 -23.94 32.32 -33.14
N SER A 3 -24.74 31.29 -33.45
CA SER A 3 -25.10 30.19 -32.54
C SER A 3 -23.83 29.51 -32.02
N SER A 4 -23.79 29.19 -30.73
CA SER A 4 -23.14 27.99 -30.19
C SER A 4 -23.62 27.76 -28.75
N THR A 5 -24.58 26.87 -28.55
CA THR A 5 -24.37 25.46 -28.13
C THR A 5 -24.06 25.33 -26.64
N GLN A 6 -25.05 24.78 -25.93
CA GLN A 6 -24.96 24.29 -24.55
C GLN A 6 -23.70 23.41 -24.37
N HIS A 7 -22.98 23.58 -23.25
CA HIS A 7 -22.18 22.51 -22.69
C HIS A 7 -22.58 22.31 -21.22
N ASN A 8 -23.53 21.38 -21.06
CA ASN A 8 -23.73 20.64 -19.82
C ASN A 8 -22.47 19.79 -19.57
N ASN A 9 -21.69 20.14 -18.56
CA ASN A 9 -20.69 19.24 -17.98
C ASN A 9 -21.34 18.65 -16.71
N LYS A 10 -22.23 17.67 -16.86
CA LYS A 10 -21.96 16.24 -16.57
C LYS A 10 -21.10 16.07 -15.31
N ASP A 11 -21.82 16.06 -14.20
CA ASP A 11 -21.47 15.36 -12.98
C ASP A 11 -21.36 13.86 -13.31
N ASP A 12 -20.15 13.40 -13.61
CA ASP A 12 -19.82 11.99 -13.77
C ASP A 12 -18.40 11.76 -13.23
N SER A 13 -18.20 12.17 -11.97
CA SER A 13 -17.07 11.66 -11.19
C SER A 13 -17.41 10.23 -10.82
N MET A 14 -17.08 9.30 -11.73
CA MET A 14 -16.72 7.93 -11.40
C MET A 14 -15.88 7.98 -10.12
N HIS A 15 -16.52 7.74 -8.98
CA HIS A 15 -15.84 7.71 -7.69
C HIS A 15 -14.87 6.55 -7.78
N GLN A 16 -13.62 6.82 -8.17
CA GLN A 16 -12.52 5.92 -7.88
C GLN A 16 -12.70 5.61 -6.39
N PRO A 17 -12.90 4.34 -6.01
CA PRO A 17 -13.14 4.02 -4.61
C PRO A 17 -11.97 4.60 -3.84
N ASP A 18 -12.26 5.51 -2.90
CA ASP A 18 -11.23 6.15 -2.09
C ASP A 18 -10.36 5.03 -1.55
N ILE A 19 -9.10 4.99 -2.00
CA ILE A 19 -8.19 3.89 -1.69
C ILE A 19 -8.03 3.79 -0.18
N LEU A 20 -8.13 4.91 0.54
CA LEU A 20 -8.11 4.95 1.99
C LEU A 20 -9.39 4.34 2.59
N ALA A 21 -10.57 4.59 2.00
CA ALA A 21 -11.81 3.95 2.43
C ALA A 21 -11.76 2.43 2.21
N THR A 22 -11.21 1.98 1.08
CA THR A 22 -10.98 0.56 0.79
C THR A 22 -10.03 -0.06 1.82
N ILE A 23 -8.90 0.59 2.11
CA ILE A 23 -7.95 0.11 3.12
C ILE A 23 -8.57 0.04 4.52
N ARG A 24 -9.38 1.05 4.90
CA ARG A 24 -10.09 1.07 6.19
C ARG A 24 -11.13 -0.04 6.32
N SER A 25 -11.64 -0.58 5.21
CA SER A 25 -12.58 -1.70 5.23
C SER A 25 -11.92 -3.03 5.60
N PHE A 26 -10.60 -3.14 5.48
CA PHE A 26 -9.88 -4.35 5.82
C PHE A 26 -9.79 -4.54 7.34
N THR A 27 -10.18 -5.72 7.81
CA THR A 27 -10.08 -6.12 9.22
C THR A 27 -8.74 -6.79 9.52
N ALA A 28 -8.06 -7.27 8.48
CA ALA A 28 -6.83 -8.04 8.55
C ALA A 28 -5.78 -7.46 7.58
N ILE A 29 -4.50 -7.48 7.98
CA ILE A 29 -3.41 -7.02 7.10
C ILE A 29 -3.22 -7.95 5.90
N GLU A 30 -3.57 -9.22 6.07
CA GLU A 30 -3.60 -10.26 5.04
C GLU A 30 -4.50 -9.85 3.87
N GLN A 31 -5.71 -9.34 4.17
CA GLN A 31 -6.62 -8.83 3.14
C GLN A 31 -6.00 -7.68 2.34
N ALA A 32 -5.28 -6.79 3.01
CA ALA A 32 -4.57 -5.71 2.33
C ALA A 32 -3.44 -6.27 1.44
N LEU A 33 -2.68 -7.26 1.92
CA LEU A 33 -1.61 -7.90 1.15
C LEU A 33 -2.15 -8.63 -0.08
N ASP A 34 -3.27 -9.36 0.06
CA ASP A 34 -3.96 -10.02 -1.04
C ASP A 34 -4.51 -8.99 -2.05
N TYR A 35 -5.18 -7.94 -1.57
CA TYR A 35 -5.74 -6.88 -2.41
C TYR A 35 -4.65 -6.14 -3.23
N PHE A 36 -3.47 -5.98 -2.65
CA PHE A 36 -2.33 -5.34 -3.32
C PHE A 36 -1.43 -6.32 -4.09
N ASP A 37 -1.80 -7.60 -4.20
CA ASP A 37 -1.01 -8.64 -4.84
C ASP A 37 0.46 -8.62 -4.32
N ILE A 38 0.60 -8.70 -3.00
CA ILE A 38 1.88 -8.77 -2.30
C ILE A 38 1.98 -10.15 -1.64
N GLY A 39 2.82 -11.02 -2.21
CA GLY A 39 3.13 -12.31 -1.60
C GLY A 39 3.74 -12.14 -0.20
N TYR A 40 3.24 -12.94 0.75
CA TYR A 40 3.66 -12.93 2.14
C TYR A 40 3.81 -14.35 2.70
N ASP A 41 4.60 -14.48 3.76
CA ASP A 41 4.70 -15.73 4.53
C ASP A 41 3.72 -15.66 5.72
N SER A 42 2.83 -16.65 5.84
CA SER A 42 1.81 -16.69 6.90
C SER A 42 2.42 -16.74 8.31
N GLN A 43 3.55 -17.43 8.50
CA GLN A 43 4.25 -17.47 9.80
C GLN A 43 4.83 -16.10 10.12
N PHE A 44 5.41 -15.43 9.12
CA PHE A 44 5.93 -14.07 9.29
C PHE A 44 4.84 -13.09 9.70
N ILE A 45 3.67 -13.14 9.04
CA ILE A 45 2.53 -12.28 9.39
C ILE A 45 2.04 -12.60 10.80
N ASN A 46 1.86 -13.87 11.15
CA ASN A 46 1.39 -14.24 12.50
C ASN A 46 2.28 -13.67 13.62
N ILE A 47 3.59 -13.69 13.44
CA ILE A 47 4.56 -13.16 14.42
C ILE A 47 4.59 -11.61 14.41
N ASN A 48 4.53 -10.98 13.23
CA ASN A 48 4.85 -9.56 13.07
C ASN A 48 3.66 -8.66 12.73
N ARG A 49 2.43 -9.19 12.75
CA ARG A 49 1.18 -8.51 12.35
C ARG A 49 1.05 -7.11 12.95
N ILE A 50 1.23 -7.00 14.27
CA ILE A 50 1.06 -5.75 15.01
C ILE A 50 2.07 -4.70 14.53
N GLN A 51 3.33 -5.11 14.35
CA GLN A 51 4.38 -4.21 13.88
C GLN A 51 4.12 -3.74 12.45
N LEU A 52 3.64 -4.65 11.60
CA LEU A 52 3.31 -4.36 10.21
C LEU A 52 2.16 -3.37 10.10
N ILE A 53 1.05 -3.58 10.83
CA ILE A 53 -0.10 -2.68 10.86
C ILE A 53 0.33 -1.28 11.34
N LYS A 54 1.09 -1.20 12.44
CA LYS A 54 1.56 0.09 12.97
C LYS A 54 2.42 0.86 11.96
N ARG A 55 3.32 0.16 11.26
CA ARG A 55 4.18 0.75 10.21
C ARG A 55 3.35 1.21 9.02
N PHE A 56 2.43 0.37 8.56
CA PHE A 56 1.57 0.66 7.42
C PHE A 56 0.70 1.89 7.69
N ASN A 57 0.01 1.95 8.83
CA ASN A 57 -0.78 3.11 9.24
C ASN A 57 0.07 4.39 9.31
N GLY A 58 1.31 4.29 9.80
CA GLY A 58 2.24 5.42 9.78
C GLY A 58 2.55 5.91 8.36
N TYR A 59 2.79 5.00 7.41
CA TYR A 59 3.00 5.38 6.02
C TYR A 59 1.75 5.95 5.35
N LEU A 60 0.55 5.47 5.68
CA LEU A 60 -0.70 6.05 5.17
C LEU A 60 -0.87 7.52 5.60
N ILE A 61 -0.48 7.86 6.84
CA ILE A 61 -0.57 9.23 7.36
C ILE A 61 0.47 10.15 6.70
N ILE A 62 1.70 9.66 6.50
CA ILE A 62 2.81 10.45 5.97
C ILE A 62 2.70 10.61 4.45
N GLU A 63 2.50 9.50 3.72
CA GLU A 63 2.49 9.50 2.25
C GLU A 63 1.15 9.96 1.68
N LYS A 64 0.05 9.84 2.45
CA LYS A 64 -1.32 10.15 2.02
C LYS A 64 -1.62 9.62 0.60
N PRO A 65 -1.55 8.28 0.41
CA PRO A 65 -1.70 7.70 -0.92
C PRO A 65 -3.07 8.04 -1.49
N ASN A 66 -3.07 8.59 -2.69
CA ASN A 66 -4.25 8.92 -3.48
C ASN A 66 -4.68 7.77 -4.39
N ASP A 67 -3.73 6.89 -4.77
CA ASP A 67 -3.95 5.81 -5.73
C ASP A 67 -3.52 4.44 -5.20
N TRP A 68 -4.03 3.39 -5.84
CA TRP A 68 -3.73 1.99 -5.53
C TRP A 68 -2.21 1.70 -5.51
N PHE A 69 -1.45 2.23 -6.47
CA PHE A 69 0.01 2.02 -6.53
C PHE A 69 0.76 2.69 -5.38
N ALA A 70 0.30 3.87 -4.94
CA ALA A 70 0.90 4.57 -3.81
C ALA A 70 0.63 3.80 -2.51
N ALA A 71 -0.61 3.34 -2.31
CA ALA A 71 -0.96 2.51 -1.16
C ALA A 71 -0.21 1.16 -1.15
N ARG A 72 -0.10 0.50 -2.30
CA ARG A 72 0.71 -0.72 -2.47
C ARG A 72 2.16 -0.48 -2.08
N ARG A 73 2.75 0.64 -2.52
CA ARG A 73 4.13 1.00 -2.18
C ARG A 73 4.28 1.23 -0.68
N ALA A 74 3.35 1.93 -0.04
CA ALA A 74 3.34 2.13 1.41
C ALA A 74 3.30 0.80 2.18
N LEU A 75 2.42 -0.13 1.79
CA LEU A 75 2.33 -1.45 2.42
C LEU A 75 3.60 -2.28 2.21
N LYS A 76 4.12 -2.27 0.98
CA LYS A 76 5.35 -2.99 0.66
C LYS A 76 6.56 -2.46 1.42
N ASN A 77 6.66 -1.14 1.58
CA ASN A 77 7.68 -0.49 2.39
C ASN A 77 7.57 -0.90 3.85
N ALA A 78 6.36 -0.96 4.41
CA ALA A 78 6.11 -1.45 5.77
C ALA A 78 6.60 -2.89 5.94
N TYR A 79 6.21 -3.79 5.03
CA TYR A 79 6.58 -5.19 5.05
C TYR A 79 8.11 -5.37 4.99
N CYS A 80 8.75 -4.74 4.01
CA CYS A 80 10.20 -4.82 3.84
C CYS A 80 10.96 -4.26 5.04
N ARG A 81 10.45 -3.20 5.67
CA ARG A 81 11.09 -2.60 6.86
C ARG A 81 11.08 -3.57 8.04
N VAL A 82 9.94 -4.21 8.30
CA VAL A 82 9.78 -5.20 9.37
C VAL A 82 10.65 -6.43 9.12
N GLN A 83 10.66 -6.93 7.88
CA GLN A 83 11.48 -8.07 7.51
C GLN A 83 12.98 -7.77 7.66
N ARG A 84 13.42 -6.58 7.26
CA ARG A 84 14.83 -6.18 7.41
C ARG A 84 15.25 -5.96 8.85
N SER A 85 14.34 -5.58 9.75
CA SER A 85 14.68 -5.47 11.18
C SER A 85 14.93 -6.81 11.87
N GLN A 86 14.55 -7.93 11.25
CA GLN A 86 14.81 -9.27 11.76
C GLN A 86 16.09 -9.89 11.21
N LEU A 87 16.68 -9.30 10.17
CA LEU A 87 17.96 -9.76 9.64
C LEU A 87 19.06 -9.34 10.62
N ASP A 88 19.87 -10.31 11.04
CA ASP A 88 21.03 -10.04 11.87
C ASP A 88 22.03 -9.12 11.16
N LYS A 89 22.63 -8.18 11.90
CA LYS A 89 23.51 -7.15 11.34
C LYS A 89 24.80 -7.71 10.75
N THR A 90 25.23 -8.89 11.20
CA THR A 90 26.50 -9.51 10.79
C THR A 90 26.34 -10.34 9.52
N THR A 91 25.15 -10.87 9.26
CA THR A 91 24.81 -11.44 7.96
C THR A 91 24.23 -10.35 7.09
N SER A 92 25.07 -9.72 6.26
CA SER A 92 24.69 -8.77 5.21
C SER A 92 23.88 -9.46 4.09
N ARG A 93 22.82 -10.18 4.45
CA ARG A 93 21.80 -10.62 3.51
C ARG A 93 21.06 -9.36 3.10
N ALA A 94 21.41 -8.84 1.92
CA ALA A 94 20.50 -7.97 1.20
C ALA A 94 19.12 -8.63 1.25
N CYS A 95 18.09 -7.87 1.64
CA CYS A 95 16.69 -8.28 1.48
C CYS A 95 16.60 -9.05 0.16
N ARG A 96 16.19 -10.34 0.19
CA ARG A 96 16.09 -11.20 -1.00
C ARG A 96 15.05 -10.57 -1.90
N GLY A 97 15.48 -9.56 -2.65
CA GLY A 97 14.66 -8.43 -3.04
C GLY A 97 13.32 -8.94 -3.50
N CYS A 98 12.25 -8.55 -2.79
CA CYS A 98 10.97 -8.56 -3.44
C CYS A 98 11.20 -7.77 -4.74
N THR A 99 10.87 -8.35 -5.89
CA THR A 99 11.26 -7.89 -7.24
C THR A 99 10.84 -6.44 -7.57
N SER A 100 10.23 -5.71 -6.63
CA SER A 100 9.93 -4.28 -6.74
C SER A 100 10.55 -3.41 -5.64
N CYS A 101 11.51 -3.90 -4.85
CA CYS A 101 12.42 -3.02 -4.10
C CYS A 101 13.32 -2.30 -5.11
N GLN A 102 12.76 -1.32 -5.84
CA GLN A 102 13.58 -0.32 -6.50
C GLN A 102 14.37 0.37 -5.40
N ARG A 103 15.69 0.11 -5.36
CA ARG A 103 16.62 1.01 -4.67
C ARG A 103 16.36 2.39 -5.28
N ARG A 104 15.95 3.34 -4.44
CA ARG A 104 16.02 4.76 -4.79
C ARG A 104 17.43 5.10 -5.27
#